data_AF-A0A1M6K5K7-F1
#
_entry.id   AF-A0A1M6K5K7-F1
#
_cell.length_a   1.000
_cell.length_b   1.000
_cell.length_c   1.000
_cell.angle_alpha   90.00
_cell.angle_beta   90.00
_cell.angle_gamma   90.00
#
_symmetry.space_group_name_H-M   'P 1'
#
loop_
_entity.id
_entity.type
_entity.pdbx_description
1 polymer ?
#
loop_
_entity_poly.entity_id
_entity_poly.type
_entity_poly.pdbx_seq_one_letter_code
_entity_poly.pdbx_strand_id
1 'polypeptide(L)'
;MNRETALETIVVLALASLVASLWLEIGWLVYLSIGLLTLALISKRLTLVIGRVWLIFSRYLGVVMNYVTMFVIFYFFLVPVSFFQRLTGSNHILKKKKGNSHFYTRNHLFSQKDIERPW
;
A
#
# COMPACT_ATOMS: atom_id res chain seq x y z
N MET A 1 -8.11 12.01 21.88
CA MET A 1 -9.39 11.77 21.17
C MET A 1 -10.47 12.46 21.98
N ASN A 2 -11.17 13.41 21.37
CA ASN A 2 -12.24 14.14 22.01
C ASN A 2 -13.50 13.26 22.06
N ARG A 3 -14.46 13.61 22.93
CA ARG A 3 -15.70 12.82 23.08
C ARG A 3 -16.51 12.80 21.77
N GLU A 4 -16.61 13.95 21.11
CA GLU A 4 -17.38 14.13 19.88
C GLU A 4 -16.88 13.22 18.77
N THR A 5 -15.56 13.23 18.52
CA THR A 5 -14.95 12.37 17.50
C THR A 5 -15.10 10.88 17.80
N ALA A 6 -15.14 10.50 19.09
CA ALA A 6 -15.42 9.13 19.48
C ALA A 6 -16.86 8.71 19.20
N LEU A 7 -17.84 9.59 19.44
CA LEU A 7 -19.24 9.35 19.13
C LEU A 7 -19.47 9.27 17.63
N GLU A 8 -18.92 10.22 16.86
CA GLU A 8 -18.95 10.20 15.40
C GLU A 8 -18.40 8.89 14.85
N THR A 9 -17.26 8.43 15.37
CA THR A 9 -16.65 7.16 14.95
C THR A 9 -17.58 5.97 15.19
N ILE A 10 -18.26 5.91 16.33
CA ILE A 10 -19.19 4.80 16.62
C ILE A 10 -20.46 4.90 15.77
N VAL A 11 -20.97 6.10 15.53
CA VAL A 11 -22.12 6.31 14.64
C VAL A 11 -21.78 5.87 13.22
N VAL A 12 -20.61 6.24 12.71
CA VAL A 12 -20.11 5.78 11.40
C VAL A 12 -19.96 4.26 11.38
N LEU A 13 -19.42 3.66 12.44
CA LEU A 13 -19.25 2.20 12.53
C LEU A 13 -20.60 1.47 12.57
N ALA A 14 -21.58 2.01 13.30
CA ALA A 14 -22.94 1.47 13.36
C ALA A 14 -23.64 1.61 12.00
N LEU A 15 -23.50 2.75 11.32
CA LEU A 15 -24.05 2.98 9.99
C LEU A 15 -23.44 2.03 8.96
N ALA A 16 -22.11 1.86 8.98
CA ALA A 16 -21.42 0.91 8.12
C ALA A 16 -21.92 -0.54 8.34
N SER A 17 -22.09 -0.95 9.60
CA SER A 17 -22.67 -2.26 9.94
C SER A 17 -24.10 -2.40 9.42
N LEU A 18 -24.91 -1.35 9.49
CA LEU A 18 -26.29 -1.38 9.01
C LEU A 18 -26.34 -1.49 7.48
N VAL A 19 -25.56 -0.70 6.76
CA VAL A 19 -25.45 -0.79 5.29
C VAL A 19 -24.97 -2.18 4.87
N ALA A 20 -23.96 -2.73 5.55
CA ALA A 20 -23.46 -4.08 5.30
C ALA A 20 -24.52 -5.16 5.58
N SER A 21 -25.38 -4.98 6.59
CA SER A 21 -26.48 -5.92 6.87
C SER A 21 -27.49 -5.98 5.73
N LEU A 22 -27.77 -4.85 5.07
CA LEU A 22 -28.69 -4.78 3.94
C LEU A 22 -28.08 -5.37 2.66
N TRP A 23 -26.78 -5.17 2.44
CA TRP A 23 -26.07 -5.70 1.27
C TRP A 23 -25.82 -7.20 1.34
N LEU A 24 -25.53 -7.72 2.54
CA LEU A 24 -25.18 -9.13 2.74
C LEU A 24 -26.36 -9.98 3.24
N GLU A 25 -27.51 -9.36 3.53
CA GLU A 25 -28.70 -9.98 4.16
C GLU A 25 -28.39 -10.67 5.49
N ILE A 26 -27.38 -10.16 6.21
CA ILE A 26 -26.88 -10.74 7.44
C ILE A 26 -27.59 -10.08 8.64
N GLY A 27 -28.59 -10.76 9.20
CA GLY A 27 -29.42 -10.23 10.30
C GLY A 27 -28.66 -9.89 11.59
N TRP A 28 -27.54 -10.56 11.89
CA TRP A 28 -26.81 -10.31 13.15
C TRP A 28 -26.10 -8.94 13.19
N LEU A 29 -25.77 -8.36 12.03
CA LEU A 29 -25.16 -7.03 11.94
C LEU A 29 -26.11 -5.90 12.39
N VAL A 30 -27.43 -6.11 12.29
CA VAL A 30 -28.43 -5.14 12.78
C VAL A 30 -28.35 -5.06 14.30
N TYR A 31 -28.34 -6.21 14.99
CA TYR A 31 -28.20 -6.25 16.45
C TYR A 31 -26.87 -5.66 16.92
N LEU A 32 -25.79 -5.85 16.15
CA LEU A 32 -24.49 -5.25 16.43
C LEU A 32 -24.53 -3.72 16.33
N SER A 33 -25.19 -3.17 15.31
CA SER A 33 -25.36 -1.72 15.16
C SER A 33 -26.16 -1.09 16.31
N ILE A 34 -27.24 -1.75 16.74
CA ILE A 34 -28.06 -1.34 17.89
C ILE A 34 -27.24 -1.41 19.18
N GLY A 35 -26.45 -2.49 19.36
CA GLY A 35 -25.54 -2.63 20.50
C GLY A 35 -24.51 -1.52 20.57
N LEU A 36 -23.89 -1.15 19.44
CA LEU A 36 -22.92 -0.07 19.39
C LEU A 36 -23.53 1.29 19.72
N LEU A 37 -24.72 1.59 19.18
CA LEU A 37 -25.42 2.86 19.45
C LEU A 37 -25.89 2.95 20.91
N THR A 38 -26.50 1.89 21.45
CA THR A 38 -26.93 1.87 22.86
C THR A 38 -25.74 2.02 23.80
N LEU A 39 -24.62 1.35 23.51
CA LEU A 39 -23.40 1.48 24.31
C LEU A 39 -22.81 2.90 24.25
N ALA A 40 -22.91 3.56 23.09
CA ALA A 40 -22.48 4.94 22.90
C ALA A 40 -23.27 5.93 23.78
N LEU A 41 -24.57 5.68 23.98
CA LEU A 41 -25.43 6.50 24.84
C LEU A 41 -25.17 6.24 26.33
N ILE A 42 -24.97 4.98 26.72
CA ILE A 42 -24.87 4.59 28.14
C ILE A 42 -23.51 4.95 28.72
N SER A 43 -22.40 4.70 28.01
CA SER A 43 -21.07 4.80 28.59
C SER A 43 -20.09 5.61 27.75
N LYS A 44 -19.77 6.81 28.24
CA LYS A 44 -18.73 7.68 27.68
C LYS A 44 -17.35 7.03 27.70
N ARG A 45 -17.02 6.22 28.73
CA ARG A 45 -15.71 5.57 28.85
C ARG A 45 -15.55 4.46 27.80
N LEU A 46 -16.54 3.59 27.64
CA LEU A 46 -16.47 2.53 26.62
C LEU A 46 -16.42 3.11 25.22
N THR A 47 -17.20 4.16 24.95
CA THR A 47 -17.17 4.87 23.66
C THR A 47 -15.76 5.33 23.28
N LEU A 48 -15.05 5.95 24.24
CA LEU A 48 -13.68 6.42 24.03
C LEU A 48 -12.70 5.26 23.81
N VAL A 49 -12.87 4.13 24.49
CA VAL A 49 -12.02 2.96 24.30
C VAL A 49 -12.22 2.36 22.91
N ILE A 50 -13.48 2.12 22.52
CA ILE A 50 -13.83 1.53 21.22
C ILE A 50 -13.33 2.42 20.08
N GLY A 51 -13.61 3.73 20.14
CA GLY A 51 -13.13 4.65 19.11
C GLY A 51 -11.60 4.70 19.04
N ARG A 52 -10.89 4.62 20.18
CA ARG A 52 -9.42 4.58 20.19
C ARG A 52 -8.90 3.30 19.56
N VAL A 53 -9.47 2.15 19.90
CA VAL A 53 -9.10 0.86 19.31
C VAL A 53 -9.33 0.88 17.80
N TRP A 54 -10.48 1.38 17.35
CA TRP A 54 -10.81 1.51 15.95
C TRP A 54 -9.83 2.43 15.20
N LEU A 55 -9.48 3.58 15.77
CA LEU A 55 -8.53 4.50 15.13
C LEU A 55 -7.13 3.90 15.04
N ILE A 56 -6.68 3.19 16.08
CA ILE A 56 -5.40 2.46 16.06
C ILE A 56 -5.44 1.41 14.95
N PHE A 57 -6.51 0.63 14.86
CA PHE A 57 -6.72 -0.34 13.79
C PHE A 57 -6.66 0.32 12.40
N SER A 58 -7.37 1.43 12.18
CA SER A 58 -7.35 2.14 10.89
C SER A 58 -5.96 2.67 10.53
N ARG A 59 -5.16 3.07 11.52
CA ARG A 59 -3.78 3.53 11.30
C ARG A 59 -2.91 2.38 10.80
N TYR A 60 -2.99 1.22 11.43
CA TYR A 60 -2.27 0.03 10.97
C TYR A 60 -2.73 -0.38 9.57
N LEU A 61 -4.04 -0.36 9.32
CA LEU A 61 -4.59 -0.63 8.00
C LEU A 61 -4.06 0.36 6.94
N GLY A 62 -3.95 1.64 7.28
CA GLY A 62 -3.36 2.67 6.43
C GLY A 62 -1.88 2.40 6.09
N VAL A 63 -1.09 1.90 7.03
CA VAL A 63 0.30 1.49 6.77
C VAL A 63 0.35 0.33 5.79
N VAL A 64 -0.51 -0.68 5.97
CA VAL A 64 -0.62 -1.82 5.05
C VAL A 64 -1.06 -1.36 3.65
N MET A 65 -1.97 -0.39 3.57
CA MET A 65 -2.48 0.12 2.29
C MET A 65 -1.40 0.74 1.40
N ASN A 66 -0.33 1.29 1.96
CA ASN A 66 0.79 1.78 1.14
C ASN A 66 1.45 0.64 0.36
N TYR A 67 1.70 -0.51 1.02
CA TYR A 67 2.25 -1.69 0.37
C TYR A 67 1.27 -2.30 -0.63
N VAL A 68 -0.03 -2.36 -0.27
CA VAL A 68 -1.08 -2.85 -1.19
C VAL A 68 -1.14 -1.97 -2.44
N THR A 69 -1.11 -0.65 -2.29
CA THR A 69 -1.12 0.28 -3.41
C THR A 69 0.09 0.08 -4.31
N MET A 70 1.28 -0.06 -3.73
CA MET A 70 2.49 -0.30 -4.51
C MET A 70 2.46 -1.66 -5.21
N PHE A 71 1.94 -2.70 -4.56
CA PHE A 71 1.71 -4.00 -5.19
C PHE A 71 0.75 -3.91 -6.37
N VAL A 72 -0.37 -3.21 -6.21
CA VAL A 72 -1.36 -2.97 -7.29
C VAL A 72 -0.70 -2.25 -8.46
N ILE A 73 0.08 -1.19 -8.20
CA ILE A 73 0.80 -0.46 -9.26
C ILE A 73 1.79 -1.38 -9.98
N PHE A 74 2.61 -2.13 -9.24
CA PHE A 74 3.58 -3.05 -9.84
C PHE A 74 2.88 -4.11 -10.69
N TYR A 75 1.82 -4.72 -10.17
CA TYR A 75 1.15 -5.83 -10.82
C TYR A 75 0.33 -5.38 -12.03
N PHE A 76 -0.39 -4.26 -11.96
CA PHE A 76 -1.24 -3.80 -13.06
C PHE A 76 -0.52 -2.95 -14.10
N PHE A 77 0.60 -2.31 -13.76
CA PHE A 77 1.35 -1.48 -14.71
C PHE A 77 2.69 -2.11 -15.10
N LEU A 78 3.56 -2.41 -14.13
CA LEU A 78 4.93 -2.86 -14.44
C LEU A 78 4.96 -4.29 -15.00
N VAL A 79 4.17 -5.22 -14.46
CA VAL A 79 4.12 -6.59 -14.97
C VAL A 79 3.68 -6.66 -16.44
N PRO A 80 2.55 -6.06 -16.86
CA PRO A 80 2.18 -6.09 -18.28
C PRO A 80 3.21 -5.38 -19.16
N VAL A 81 3.75 -4.23 -18.73
CA VAL A 81 4.82 -3.55 -19.47
C VAL A 81 6.05 -4.44 -19.65
N SER A 82 6.45 -5.18 -18.60
CA SER A 82 7.57 -6.12 -18.68
C SER A 82 7.30 -7.28 -19.65
N PHE A 83 6.05 -7.76 -19.72
CA PHE A 83 5.64 -8.78 -20.68
C PHE A 83 5.71 -8.25 -22.11
N PHE A 84 5.22 -7.03 -22.36
CA PHE A 84 5.37 -6.36 -23.66
C PHE A 84 6.84 -6.17 -24.04
N GLN A 85 7.69 -5.72 -23.12
CA GLN A 85 9.13 -5.57 -23.37
C GLN A 85 9.81 -6.90 -23.72
N ARG A 86 9.39 -7.99 -23.06
CA ARG A 86 9.88 -9.34 -23.35
C ARG A 86 9.48 -9.78 -24.77
N LEU A 87 8.27 -9.44 -25.22
CA LEU A 87 7.79 -9.72 -26.57
C LEU A 87 8.47 -8.86 -27.64
N THR A 88 8.70 -7.57 -27.38
CA THR A 88 9.34 -6.65 -28.34
C THR A 88 10.86 -6.78 -28.41
N GLY A 89 11.47 -7.72 -27.67
CA GLY A 89 12.90 -8.02 -27.73
C GLY A 89 13.81 -6.84 -27.37
N SER A 90 13.27 -5.79 -26.76
CA SER A 90 13.96 -4.51 -26.52
C SER A 90 14.84 -4.53 -25.27
N ASN A 91 15.45 -5.68 -24.98
CA ASN A 91 16.39 -5.84 -23.88
C ASN A 91 17.74 -5.21 -24.23
N HIS A 92 17.81 -3.87 -24.21
CA HIS A 92 19.06 -3.13 -24.42
C HIS A 92 20.14 -3.48 -23.38
N ILE A 93 19.74 -3.89 -22.18
CA ILE A 93 20.64 -4.22 -21.06
C ILE A 93 21.38 -5.56 -21.30
N LEU A 94 20.78 -6.49 -22.04
CA LEU A 94 21.32 -7.83 -22.31
C LEU A 94 21.90 -7.98 -23.73
N LYS A 95 22.13 -6.89 -24.47
CA LYS A 95 22.90 -6.96 -25.71
C LYS A 95 24.33 -7.36 -25.37
N LYS A 96 24.59 -8.66 -25.32
CA LYS A 96 25.91 -9.26 -25.17
C LYS A 96 26.78 -8.66 -26.26
N LYS A 97 27.69 -7.74 -25.91
CA LYS A 97 28.74 -7.31 -26.83
C LYS A 97 29.48 -8.57 -27.25
N LYS A 98 29.66 -8.78 -28.57
CA LYS A 98 30.42 -9.91 -29.11
C LYS A 98 31.83 -9.88 -28.50
N GLY A 99 32.09 -10.69 -27.48
CA GLY A 99 33.38 -10.77 -26.79
C GLY A 99 33.33 -11.62 -25.52
N ASN A 100 34.47 -12.21 -25.13
CA ASN A 100 34.61 -13.03 -23.92
C ASN A 100 34.70 -12.21 -22.62
N SER A 101 34.79 -10.88 -22.71
CA SER A 101 34.97 -9.99 -21.56
C SER A 101 34.19 -8.70 -21.75
N HIS A 102 33.66 -8.17 -20.64
CA HIS A 102 33.08 -6.82 -20.57
C HIS A 102 34.14 -5.73 -20.42
N PHE A 103 35.39 -6.10 -20.15
CA PHE A 103 36.51 -5.19 -20.03
C PHE A 103 37.11 -4.87 -21.41
N TYR A 104 37.43 -3.60 -21.63
CA TYR A 104 38.22 -3.17 -22.77
C TYR A 104 39.69 -3.22 -22.37
N THR A 105 40.50 -3.95 -23.15
CA THR A 105 41.96 -3.91 -23.01
C THR A 105 42.47 -2.58 -23.54
N ARG A 106 42.90 -1.67 -22.66
CA ARG A 106 43.53 -0.39 -23.05
C ARG A 106 45.02 -0.61 -23.31
N ASN A 107 45.38 -0.89 -24.56
CA ASN A 107 46.78 -0.92 -25.02
C ASN A 107 47.13 0.41 -25.69
N HIS A 108 47.36 1.45 -24.90
CA HIS A 108 47.91 2.73 -25.36
C HIS A 108 48.98 3.24 -24.41
N LEU A 109 49.89 4.09 -24.88
CA LEU A 109 50.81 4.81 -23.99
C LEU A 109 50.01 5.80 -23.14
N PHE A 110 50.25 5.79 -21.84
CA PHE A 110 49.59 6.69 -20.90
C PHE A 110 50.02 8.14 -21.16
N SER A 111 49.05 9.03 -21.30
CA SER A 111 49.28 10.47 -21.41
C SER A 111 48.71 11.19 -20.19
N GLN A 112 49.09 12.46 -20.02
CA GLN A 112 48.58 13.32 -18.95
C GLN A 112 47.04 13.43 -18.94
N LYS A 113 46.38 13.26 -20.10
CA LYS A 113 44.91 13.25 -20.20
C LYS A 113 44.26 12.07 -19.49
N ASP A 114 44.97 10.95 -19.35
CA ASP A 114 44.47 9.76 -18.65
C ASP A 114 44.53 9.92 -17.12
N ILE A 115 45.37 10.84 -16.63
CA ILE A 115 45.46 11.20 -15.21
C ILE A 115 44.29 12.13 -14.85
N GLU A 116 43.94 13.07 -15.72
CA GLU A 116 42.82 13.99 -15.51
C GLU A 116 41.46 13.29 -15.62
N ARG A 117 41.36 12.24 -16.45
CA ARG A 117 40.14 11.44 -16.63
C ARG A 117 40.48 9.95 -16.67
N PRO A 118 40.56 9.31 -15.50
CA PRO A 118 40.93 7.89 -15.39
C PRO A 118 39.83 6.90 -15.81
N TRP A 119 38.63 7.36 -16.16
CA TRP A 119 37.51 6.53 -16.64
C TRP A 119 37.46 6.38 -18.16
#